data_AF-A0A4U7CUK3-F1
#
_entry.id   AF-A0A4U7CUK3-F1
#
_cell.length_a   1.000
_cell.length_b   1.000
_cell.length_c   1.000
_cell.angle_alpha   90.00
_cell.angle_beta   90.00
_cell.angle_gamma   90.00
#
_symmetry.space_group_name_H-M   'P 1'
#
loop_
_entity.id
_entity.type
_entity.pdbx_description
1 polymer ?
#
loop_
_entity_poly.entity_id
_entity_poly.type
_entity_poly.pdbx_seq_one_letter_code
_entity_poly.pdbx_strand_id
1 'polypeptide(L)' 'MGITFVPARSPRRRIRFVERDDGPGWWRIDDEWTGCRWWPVGREPVAEVERMGGSGFDGE' A
#
# COMPACT_ATOMS: atom_id res chain seq x y z
N MET A 1 -0.82 -5.99 -4.37
CA MET A 1 -1.24 -4.64 -4.85
C MET A 1 -0.54 -3.57 -4.02
N GLY A 2 -0.34 -2.34 -4.50
CA GLY A 2 0.28 -1.30 -3.66
C GLY A 2 0.21 0.11 -4.24
N ILE A 3 0.37 1.09 -3.35
CA ILE A 3 0.35 2.52 -3.67
C ILE A 3 1.64 3.13 -3.12
N THR A 4 2.32 3.93 -3.95
CA THR A 4 3.49 4.72 -3.53
C THR A 4 3.10 6.19 -3.53
N PHE A 5 3.46 6.91 -2.47
CA PHE A 5 3.13 8.32 -2.32
C PHE A 5 4.22 9.06 -1.53
N VAL A 6 4.30 10.37 -1.70
CA VAL A 6 5.23 11.23 -0.96
C VAL A 6 4.40 12.12 -0.02
N PRO A 7 4.37 11.84 1.30
CA PRO A 7 3.71 12.73 2.25
C PRO A 7 4.42 14.09 2.32
N ALA A 8 3.65 15.16 2.50
CA ALA A 8 4.17 16.54 2.45
C ALA A 8 5.25 16.88 3.49
N ARG A 9 5.32 16.11 4.60
CA ARG A 9 6.25 16.35 5.72
C ARG A 9 7.02 15.09 6.14
N SER A 10 7.09 14.07 5.29
CA SER A 10 7.74 12.81 5.64
C SER A 10 8.38 12.19 4.39
N PRO A 11 9.37 11.29 4.56
CA PRO A 11 9.97 10.60 3.42
C PRO A 11 8.92 9.80 2.64
N ARG A 12 9.27 9.48 1.39
CA ARG A 12 8.42 8.68 0.49
C ARG A 12 7.95 7.40 1.19
N ARG A 13 6.64 7.13 1.11
CA ARG A 13 6.02 5.94 1.69
C ARG A 13 5.40 5.06 0.62
N ARG A 14 5.31 3.77 0.93
CA ARG A 14 4.67 2.77 0.07
C ARG A 14 3.85 1.85 0.94
N ILE A 15 2.56 1.73 0.62
CA ILE A 15 1.69 0.74 1.22
C ILE A 15 1.58 -0.44 0.27
N ARG A 16 1.90 -1.64 0.76
CA ARG A 16 1.73 -2.90 0.04
C ARG A 16 0.66 -3.74 0.71
N PHE A 17 -0.20 -4.33 -0.11
CA PHE A 17 -1.17 -5.34 0.30
C PHE A 17 -0.72 -6.70 -0.25
N VAL A 18 -0.49 -7.64 0.65
CA VAL A 18 -0.04 -9.01 0.38
C VAL A 18 -1.07 -9.96 0.97
N GLU A 19 -1.46 -11.03 0.27
CA GLU A 19 -2.39 -12.01 0.82
C GLU A 19 -1.80 -12.66 2.08
N ARG A 20 -2.66 -12.93 3.06
CA ARG A 20 -2.25 -13.64 4.27
C ARG A 20 -2.15 -15.13 3.97
N ASP A 21 -1.01 -15.72 4.30
CA ASP A 21 -0.83 -17.18 4.23
C ASP A 21 -1.54 -17.91 5.41
N ASP A 22 -1.70 -17.19 6.52
CA ASP A 22 -2.23 -17.69 7.80
C ASP A 22 -3.77 -17.63 7.91
N GLY A 23 -4.48 -17.10 6.90
CA GLY A 23 -5.94 -17.00 6.95
C GLY A 23 -6.51 -16.01 5.93
N PRO A 24 -7.83 -15.76 5.96
CA PRO A 24 -8.45 -14.84 5.03
C PRO A 24 -7.98 -13.40 5.28
N GLY A 25 -7.85 -12.65 4.17
CA GLY A 25 -7.50 -11.24 4.17
C GLY A 25 -6.08 -10.95 3.72
N TRP A 26 -5.59 -9.77 4.08
CA TRP A 26 -4.38 -9.16 3.54
C TRP A 26 -3.50 -8.61 4.65
N TRP A 27 -2.19 -8.69 4.48
CA TRP A 27 -1.23 -7.88 5.20
C TRP A 27 -1.11 -6.53 4.52
N ARG A 28 -1.47 -5.46 5.24
CA ARG A 28 -1.07 -4.10 4.91
C ARG A 28 0.32 -3.86 5.49
N ILE A 29 1.31 -3.69 4.63
CA ILE A 29 2.69 -3.40 4.98
C ILE A 29 2.97 -1.95 4.60
N ASP A 30 3.31 -1.13 5.60
CA ASP A 30 3.80 0.23 5.38
C ASP A 30 5.32 0.19 5.27
N ASP A 31 5.84 0.59 4.12
CA ASP A 31 7.27 0.78 3.91
C ASP A 31 7.60 2.27 3.86
N GLU A 32 8.67 2.64 4.55
CA GLU A 32 9.28 3.96 4.45
C GLU A 32 10.55 3.89 3.60
N TRP A 33 10.77 4.91 2.78
CA TRP A 33 12.00 5.06 2.01
C TRP A 33 13.10 5.64 2.89
N THR A 34 14.14 4.86 3.15
CA THR A 34 15.28 5.27 4.00
C THR A 34 16.38 6.01 3.23
N GLY A 35 16.10 6.47 2.01
CA GLY A 35 17.09 7.09 1.11
C GLY A 35 17.71 6.12 0.09
N CYS A 36 17.90 4.85 0.46
CA CYS A 36 18.51 3.84 -0.42
C CYS A 36 17.64 2.59 -0.65
N ARG A 37 16.77 2.26 0.31
CA ARG A 37 15.90 1.09 0.24
C ARG A 37 14.56 1.35 0.91
N TRP A 38 13.60 0.50 0.59
CA TRP A 38 12.34 0.42 1.30
C TRP A 38 12.54 -0.40 2.57
N TRP A 39 12.07 0.12 3.70
CA TRP A 39 12.10 -0.58 4.98
C TRP A 39 10.69 -0.69 5.55
N PRO A 40 10.24 -1.90 5.94
CA PRO A 40 8.92 -2.06 6.55
C PRO A 40 8.94 -1.41 7.94
N VAL A 41 8.07 -0.41 8.13
CA VAL A 41 7.91 0.32 9.39
C VAL A 41 6.62 -0.06 10.12
N GLY A 42 5.67 -0.69 9.41
CA GLY A 42 4.43 -1.18 9.99
C GLY A 42 3.87 -2.38 9.23
N ARG A 43 3.17 -3.25 9.96
CA ARG A 43 2.38 -4.35 9.38
C ARG A 43 1.07 -4.48 10.14
N GLU A 44 -0.03 -4.63 9.43
CA GLU A 44 -1.36 -4.74 10.02
C GLU A 44 -2.21 -5.75 9.23
N PRO A 45 -2.95 -6.66 9.90
CA PRO A 45 -3.89 -7.54 9.22
C PRO A 45 -5.13 -6.75 8.82
N VAL A 46 -5.55 -6.90 7.57
CA VAL A 46 -6.71 -6.25 6.97
C VAL A 46 -7.64 -7.33 6.43
N ALA A 47 -8.94 -7.23 6.73
CA ALA A 47 -9.92 -8.22 6.27
C ALA A 47 -10.19 -8.11 4.77
N GLU A 48 -10.28 -6.88 4.24
CA GLU A 48 -10.69 -6.61 2.86
C GLU A 48 -9.91 -5.44 2.26
N VAL A 49 -9.58 -5.53 0.97
CA VAL A 49 -8.90 -4.46 0.22
C VAL A 49 -9.71 -4.19 -1.04
N GLU A 50 -10.39 -3.05 -1.06
CA GLU A 50 -11.08 -2.58 -2.26
C GLU A 50 -10.12 -1.79 -3.15
N ARG A 51 -9.96 -2.24 -4.40
CA ARG A 51 -9.30 -1.44 -5.42
C ARG A 51 -10.34 -0.57 -6.08
N MET A 52 -10.40 0.70 -5.69
CA MET A 52 -11.10 1.70 -6.49
C MET A 52 -10.31 1.89 -7.79
N GLY A 53 -10.60 1.05 -8.79
CA GLY A 53 -10.19 1.32 -10.15
C GLY A 53 -10.99 2.53 -10.62
N GLY A 54 -10.31 3.59 -11.03
CA GLY A 54 -10.96 4.64 -11.82
C GLY A 54 -11.39 4.05 -13.16
N SER A 55 -12.58 3.46 -13.19
CA SER A 55 -13.33 3.21 -14.41
C SER A 55 -14.03 4.52 -14.79
N GLY A 56 -13.59 5.15 -15.88
CA GLY A 56 -14.29 6.28 -16.50
C GLY A 56 -13.49 7.59 -16.50
N PHE A 57 -12.61 7.73 -17.48
CA PHE A 57 -12.39 9.03 -18.11
C PHE A 57 -12.36 8.82 -19.63
N ASP A 58 -13.47 8.29 -20.14
CA ASP A 58 -13.82 8.42 -21.55
C ASP A 58 -14.38 9.85 -21.69
N GLY A 59 -13.48 10.78 -21.98
CA GLY A 59 -13.86 12.12 -22.43
C GLY A 59 -14.36 12.02 -23.86
N GLU A 60 -15.64 12.29 -24.06
CA GLU A 60 -16.25 12.65 -25.35
C GLU A 60 -15.86 14.08 -25.74
#